data_AF-A0A9P7P0B9-F1
#
_entry.id   AF-A0A9P7P0B9-F1
#
_cell.length_a   1.000
_cell.length_b   1.000
_cell.length_c   1.000
_cell.angle_alpha   90.00
_cell.angle_beta   90.00
_cell.angle_gamma   90.00
#
_symmetry.space_group_name_H-M   'P 1'
#
loop_
_entity.id
_entity.type
_entity.pdbx_description
1 polymer ?
#
loop_
_entity_poly.entity_id
_entity_poly.type
_entity_poly.pdbx_seq_one_letter_code
_entity_poly.pdbx_strand_id
1 'polypeptide(L)'
;MKNTSAYRRDTVQDGSSKFAETFVEKDGEDEIGFTKIIIRGPHQYRYYATTQDRFFNSSEINLDNLNKISIDTDTIWPCYLDRFLRAPSPVPQNSRVKETNLILYQECPEGMEAQEMPLSNLVLHDIETYELLRRYPHPNIVGYQGCVVSDGRITDICQLSCKVQNDPR
;
A
#
# COMPACT_ATOMS: atom_id res chain seq x y z
N MET A 1 -8.27 -17.06 22.06
CA MET A 1 -7.98 -16.05 21.03
C MET A 1 -6.51 -15.70 21.15
N LYS A 2 -5.68 -16.02 20.15
CA LYS A 2 -4.26 -15.63 20.17
C LYS A 2 -4.19 -14.17 19.70
N ASN A 3 -3.73 -13.28 20.57
CA ASN A 3 -3.49 -11.89 20.21
C ASN A 3 -2.35 -11.88 19.18
N THR A 4 -2.67 -11.56 17.93
CA THR A 4 -1.65 -11.39 16.89
C THR A 4 -1.26 -9.92 16.92
N SER A 5 -0.14 -9.61 17.56
CA SER A 5 0.47 -8.28 17.55
C SER A 5 1.42 -8.19 16.36
N ALA A 6 0.99 -7.51 15.30
CA ALA A 6 1.87 -7.24 14.16
C ALA A 6 2.84 -6.09 14.51
N TYR A 7 3.99 -6.41 15.10
CA TYR A 7 5.06 -5.42 15.28
C TYR A 7 5.93 -5.32 14.02
N ARG A 8 6.09 -4.08 13.53
CA ARG A 8 6.65 -3.76 12.21
C ARG A 8 8.15 -3.47 12.32
N ARG A 9 8.99 -4.21 11.60
CA ARG A 9 10.34 -3.77 11.21
C ARG A 9 10.37 -3.44 9.72
N ASP A 10 11.21 -2.47 9.36
CA ASP A 10 11.12 -1.58 8.22
C ASP A 10 10.79 -2.20 6.86
N THR A 11 9.97 -1.48 6.09
CA THR A 11 9.67 -1.79 4.68
C THR A 11 10.89 -1.46 3.83
N VAL A 12 11.71 -2.45 3.48
CA VAL A 12 12.77 -2.25 2.49
C VAL A 12 12.13 -2.19 1.10
N GLN A 13 12.29 -1.04 0.44
CA GLN A 13 11.68 -0.74 -0.85
C GLN A 13 12.75 -0.82 -1.95
N ASP A 14 12.72 -1.90 -2.72
CA ASP A 14 13.28 -1.95 -4.08
C ASP A 14 12.10 -2.01 -5.06
N GLY A 15 12.28 -1.50 -6.27
CA GLY A 15 11.20 -1.26 -7.24
C GLY A 15 10.38 -2.49 -7.63
N SER A 16 10.86 -3.71 -7.32
CA SER A 16 10.26 -5.00 -7.68
C SER A 16 9.38 -5.63 -6.58
N SER A 17 9.68 -5.43 -5.30
CA SER A 17 9.00 -6.11 -4.19
C SER A 17 9.10 -5.34 -2.87
N LYS A 18 8.13 -5.58 -1.98
CA LYS A 18 8.11 -5.07 -0.60
C LYS A 18 7.81 -6.21 0.34
N PHE A 19 8.38 -6.22 1.53
CA PHE A 19 8.09 -7.27 2.51
C PHE A 19 7.98 -6.73 3.93
N ALA A 20 7.40 -7.52 4.82
CA ALA A 20 7.35 -7.27 6.26
C ALA A 20 7.22 -8.58 7.03
N GLU A 21 7.87 -8.62 8.19
CA GLU A 21 7.75 -9.70 9.17
C GLU A 21 6.44 -9.53 9.96
N THR A 22 5.72 -10.62 10.19
CA THR A 22 4.58 -10.70 11.10
C THR A 22 4.96 -11.59 12.27
N PHE A 23 4.75 -11.08 13.48
CA PHE A 23 5.01 -11.79 14.73
C PHE A 23 3.71 -12.27 15.36
N VAL A 24 3.78 -13.39 16.09
CA VAL A 24 2.68 -14.03 16.78
C VAL A 24 3.13 -14.33 18.19
N GLU A 25 2.35 -13.89 19.16
CA GLU A 25 2.61 -14.19 20.57
C GLU A 25 2.35 -15.68 20.85
N LYS A 26 3.34 -16.35 21.44
CA LYS A 26 3.25 -17.71 21.95
C LYS A 26 3.88 -17.74 23.34
N ASP A 27 3.10 -18.18 24.31
CA ASP A 27 3.54 -18.35 25.70
C ASP A 27 4.18 -17.07 26.33
N GLY A 28 3.71 -15.89 25.89
CA GLY A 28 4.22 -14.59 26.36
C GLY A 28 5.48 -14.09 25.64
N GLU A 29 5.95 -14.81 24.62
CA GLU A 29 7.06 -14.41 23.76
C GLU A 29 6.60 -14.16 22.31
N ASP A 30 7.15 -13.14 21.67
CA ASP A 30 6.88 -12.85 20.26
C ASP A 30 7.74 -13.74 19.37
N GLU A 31 7.11 -14.71 18.71
CA GLU A 31 7.74 -15.52 17.68
C GLU A 31 7.40 -15.00 16.28
N ILE A 32 8.25 -15.27 15.29
CA ILE A 32 7.90 -14.96 13.89
C ILE A 32 6.80 -15.91 13.46
N GLY A 33 5.69 -15.34 12.99
CA GLY A 33 4.62 -16.08 12.34
C GLY A 33 4.95 -16.38 10.89
N PHE A 34 5.30 -15.34 10.13
CA PHE A 34 5.71 -15.41 8.73
C PHE A 34 6.24 -14.06 8.24
N THR A 35 7.00 -14.08 7.15
CA THR A 35 7.31 -12.91 6.33
C THR A 35 6.35 -12.86 5.15
N LYS A 36 5.72 -11.70 4.95
CA LYS A 36 4.86 -11.45 3.81
C LYS A 36 5.56 -10.59 2.78
N ILE A 37 5.42 -10.95 1.52
CA ILE A 37 6.08 -10.32 0.39
C ILE A 37 5.00 -9.89 -0.60
N ILE A 38 4.99 -8.62 -0.98
CA ILE A 38 4.20 -8.04 -2.06
C ILE A 38 5.07 -7.91 -3.29
N ILE A 39 4.62 -8.50 -4.38
CA ILE A 39 5.38 -8.66 -5.62
C ILE A 39 4.67 -7.90 -6.72
N ARG A 40 5.43 -7.09 -7.47
CA ARG A 40 4.91 -6.39 -8.65
C ARG A 40 5.08 -7.28 -9.88
N GLY A 41 3.97 -7.65 -10.49
CA GLY A 41 3.93 -8.34 -11.77
C GLY A 41 3.95 -7.40 -12.98
N PRO A 42 3.95 -7.96 -14.19
CA PRO A 42 3.71 -7.20 -15.41
C PRO A 42 2.29 -6.59 -15.39
N HIS A 43 2.05 -5.55 -16.20
CA HIS A 43 0.71 -4.97 -16.42
C HIS A 43 -0.13 -4.73 -15.15
N GLN A 44 0.52 -4.21 -14.10
CA GLN A 44 -0.12 -3.86 -12.82
C GLN A 44 -0.57 -5.03 -11.94
N TYR A 45 -0.40 -6.28 -12.39
CA TYR A 45 -0.68 -7.42 -11.54
C TYR A 45 0.11 -7.32 -10.23
N ARG A 46 -0.54 -7.69 -9.14
CA ARG A 46 0.06 -7.77 -7.82
C ARG A 46 -0.10 -9.19 -7.33
N TYR A 47 0.96 -9.69 -6.71
CA TYR A 47 0.94 -10.97 -6.04
C TYR A 47 1.38 -10.76 -4.60
N TYR A 48 0.98 -11.68 -3.73
CA TYR A 48 1.65 -11.83 -2.45
C TYR A 48 2.17 -13.27 -2.30
N ALA A 49 3.15 -13.40 -1.42
CA ALA A 49 3.64 -14.68 -0.95
C ALA A 49 3.92 -14.57 0.55
N THR A 50 3.87 -15.72 1.24
CA THR A 50 4.31 -15.83 2.63
C THR A 50 5.42 -16.88 2.72
N THR A 51 6.40 -16.64 3.56
CA THR A 51 7.50 -17.58 3.87
C THR A 51 7.86 -17.50 5.35
N GLN A 52 8.59 -18.49 5.86
CA GLN A 52 9.21 -18.45 7.19
C GLN A 52 10.59 -17.79 7.17
N ASP A 53 11.15 -17.54 5.98
CA ASP A 53 12.45 -16.92 5.82
C ASP A 53 12.43 -15.45 6.27
N ARG A 54 13.60 -14.99 6.70
CA ARG A 54 13.84 -13.60 7.08
C ARG A 54 14.75 -12.96 6.05
N PHE A 55 14.44 -11.71 5.73
CA PHE A 55 15.21 -10.93 4.76
C PHE A 55 15.62 -9.61 5.39
N PHE A 56 16.85 -9.20 5.12
CA PHE A 56 17.34 -7.86 5.47
C PHE A 56 17.20 -6.89 4.30
N ASN A 57 17.14 -7.43 3.08
CA ASN A 57 16.95 -6.66 1.86
C ASN A 57 16.11 -7.43 0.84
N SER A 58 15.50 -6.70 -0.08
CA SER A 58 14.68 -7.28 -1.16
C SER A 58 15.49 -8.12 -2.14
N SER A 59 16.79 -7.84 -2.31
CA SER A 59 17.67 -8.58 -3.22
C SER A 59 17.95 -10.02 -2.77
N GLU A 60 17.77 -10.34 -1.49
CA GLU A 60 17.85 -11.71 -0.96
C GLU A 60 16.65 -12.57 -1.39
N ILE A 61 15.54 -11.94 -1.78
CA ILE A 61 14.30 -12.64 -2.10
C ILE A 61 14.38 -13.23 -3.50
N ASN A 62 14.51 -14.54 -3.59
CA ASN A 62 14.33 -15.26 -4.85
C ASN A 62 12.83 -15.33 -5.19
N LEU A 63 12.35 -14.35 -5.96
CA LEU A 63 10.95 -14.24 -6.36
C LEU A 63 10.45 -15.46 -7.14
N ASP A 64 11.30 -16.18 -7.87
CA ASP A 64 10.87 -17.31 -8.71
C ASP A 64 10.55 -18.57 -7.91
N ASN A 65 11.13 -18.70 -6.72
CA ASN A 65 10.90 -19.83 -5.83
C ASN A 65 9.71 -19.64 -4.89
N LEU A 66 9.04 -18.47 -4.93
CA LEU A 66 7.90 -18.19 -4.07
C LEU A 66 6.60 -18.76 -4.65
N ASN A 67 5.75 -19.30 -3.78
CA ASN A 67 4.36 -19.57 -4.12
C ASN A 67 3.58 -18.26 -4.19
N LYS A 68 3.40 -17.72 -5.41
CA LYS A 68 2.76 -16.43 -5.67
C LYS A 68 1.25 -16.62 -5.75
N ILE A 69 0.53 -15.89 -4.88
CA ILE A 69 -0.93 -15.83 -4.90
C ILE A 69 -1.33 -14.49 -5.51
N SER A 70 -2.22 -14.50 -6.50
CA SER A 70 -2.68 -13.29 -7.18
C SER A 70 -3.57 -12.47 -6.26
N ILE A 71 -3.33 -11.17 -6.18
CA ILE A 71 -4.20 -10.24 -5.49
C ILE A 71 -5.30 -9.81 -6.46
N ASP A 72 -6.56 -9.99 -6.06
CA ASP A 72 -7.69 -9.45 -6.81
C ASP A 72 -7.65 -7.91 -6.79
N THR A 73 -7.44 -7.31 -7.95
CA THR A 73 -7.36 -5.86 -8.12
C THR A 73 -8.62 -5.13 -7.65
N ASP A 74 -9.78 -5.80 -7.70
CA ASP A 74 -11.08 -5.21 -7.37
C ASP A 74 -11.20 -4.97 -5.86
N THR A 75 -10.48 -5.78 -5.08
CA THR A 75 -10.43 -5.68 -3.62
C THR A 75 -9.46 -4.61 -3.11
N ILE A 76 -8.55 -4.12 -3.97
CA ILE A 76 -7.47 -3.20 -3.57
C ILE A 76 -7.51 -1.84 -4.27
N TRP A 77 -8.01 -1.77 -5.50
CA TRP A 77 -8.01 -0.56 -6.32
C TRP A 77 -9.42 -0.25 -6.84
N PRO A 78 -10.07 0.80 -6.33
CA PRO A 78 -11.41 1.15 -6.77
C PRO A 78 -11.38 1.66 -8.22
N CYS A 79 -12.52 1.53 -8.90
CA CYS A 79 -12.70 2.12 -10.23
C CYS A 79 -12.58 3.65 -10.15
N TYR A 80 -11.93 4.23 -11.16
CA TYR A 80 -11.92 5.67 -11.34
C TYR A 80 -13.31 6.16 -11.74
N LEU A 81 -13.68 7.33 -11.21
CA LEU A 81 -14.90 8.04 -11.56
C LEU A 81 -14.52 9.46 -11.98
N ASP A 82 -15.13 9.97 -13.05
CA ASP A 82 -14.81 11.29 -13.63
C ASP A 82 -15.00 12.46 -12.66
N ARG A 83 -15.71 12.25 -11.55
CA ARG A 83 -15.86 13.23 -10.46
C ARG A 83 -14.55 13.48 -9.69
N PHE A 84 -13.59 12.56 -9.76
CA PHE A 84 -12.32 12.65 -9.06
C PHE A 84 -11.27 13.34 -9.94
N LEU A 85 -10.50 14.23 -9.32
CA LEU A 85 -9.37 14.89 -9.95
C LEU A 85 -8.33 13.82 -10.31
N ARG A 86 -8.03 13.70 -11.61
CA ARG A 86 -6.92 12.88 -12.09
C ARG A 86 -5.60 13.63 -11.93
N ALA A 87 -4.59 12.94 -11.41
CA ALA A 87 -3.24 13.48 -11.30
C ALA A 87 -2.65 13.75 -12.70
N PRO A 88 -1.77 14.77 -12.85
CA PRO A 88 -1.06 14.98 -14.10
C PRO A 88 -0.24 13.73 -14.48
N SER A 89 -0.16 13.45 -15.78
CA SER A 89 0.66 12.39 -16.35
C SER A 89 1.62 12.99 -17.38
N PRO A 90 2.95 12.92 -17.20
CA PRO A 90 3.63 12.30 -16.06
C PRO A 90 3.45 13.08 -14.74
N VAL A 91 3.66 12.40 -13.62
CA VAL A 91 3.60 13.04 -12.29
C VAL A 91 4.67 14.13 -12.17
N PRO A 92 4.33 15.34 -11.70
CA PRO A 92 5.30 16.43 -11.58
C PRO A 92 6.43 16.11 -10.60
N GLN A 93 7.63 16.65 -10.84
CA GLN A 93 8.80 16.42 -9.96
C GLN A 93 8.61 16.94 -8.53
N ASN A 94 7.78 17.96 -8.34
CA ASN A 94 7.41 18.50 -7.02
C ASN A 94 6.22 17.75 -6.40
N SER A 95 6.00 16.50 -6.78
CA SER A 95 4.93 15.68 -6.26
C SER A 95 5.46 14.38 -5.67
N ARG A 96 4.75 13.87 -4.66
CA ARG A 96 4.96 12.58 -4.03
C ARG A 96 3.75 11.70 -4.29
N VAL A 97 4.00 10.48 -4.75
CA VAL A 97 2.97 9.45 -4.90
C VAL A 97 2.90 8.62 -3.62
N LYS A 98 1.74 8.64 -2.96
CA LYS A 98 1.42 7.74 -1.86
C LYS A 98 0.79 6.49 -2.46
N GLU A 99 1.57 5.41 -2.50
CA GLU A 99 1.08 4.12 -2.98
C GLU A 99 0.21 3.39 -1.95
N THR A 100 -0.76 2.62 -2.42
CA THR A 100 -1.55 1.73 -1.56
C THR A 100 -0.64 0.69 -0.92
N ASN A 101 -0.64 0.63 0.42
CA ASN A 101 0.18 -0.33 1.15
C ASN A 101 -0.53 -1.69 1.23
N LEU A 102 -0.13 -2.61 0.37
CA LEU A 102 -0.73 -3.95 0.28
C LEU A 102 -0.17 -4.94 1.30
N ILE A 103 0.76 -4.55 2.18
CA ILE A 103 1.40 -5.50 3.09
C ILE A 103 0.40 -6.16 4.05
N LEU A 104 -0.70 -5.48 4.37
CA LEU A 104 -1.77 -5.99 5.22
C LEU A 104 -2.89 -6.71 4.44
N TYR A 105 -2.79 -6.83 3.12
CA TYR A 105 -3.82 -7.46 2.29
C TYR A 105 -4.07 -8.93 2.69
N GLN A 106 -5.22 -9.26 3.24
CA GLN A 106 -5.54 -10.64 3.59
C GLN A 106 -6.69 -11.14 2.73
N GLU A 107 -6.55 -12.33 2.16
CA GLU A 107 -7.69 -13.02 1.56
C GLU A 107 -8.68 -13.35 2.68
N CYS A 108 -9.93 -12.95 2.49
CA CYS A 108 -11.02 -13.42 3.34
C CYS A 108 -11.23 -14.90 3.03
N PRO A 109 -11.13 -15.81 4.03
CA PRO A 109 -11.38 -17.22 3.79
C PRO A 109 -12.77 -17.41 3.19
N GLU A 110 -12.87 -18.32 2.23
CA GLU A 110 -14.11 -18.64 1.53
C GLU A 110 -15.23 -18.98 2.54
N GLY A 111 -16.33 -18.24 2.49
CA GLY A 111 -17.47 -18.41 3.41
C GLY A 111 -17.40 -17.61 4.72
N MET A 112 -16.35 -16.83 4.97
CA MET A 112 -16.38 -15.78 6.00
C MET A 112 -16.67 -14.43 5.36
N GLU A 113 -17.64 -13.69 5.91
CA GLU A 113 -17.76 -12.27 5.57
C GLU A 113 -16.46 -11.57 5.99
N ALA A 114 -15.92 -10.77 5.08
CA ALA A 114 -14.83 -9.85 5.37
C ALA A 114 -15.29 -8.95 6.53
N GLN A 115 -14.94 -9.31 7.76
CA GLN A 115 -15.25 -8.50 8.92
C GLN A 115 -14.50 -7.16 8.88
N GLU A 116 -13.56 -7.04 7.94
CA GLU A 116 -12.77 -5.87 7.62
C GLU A 116 -13.20 -5.24 6.29
N MET A 117 -13.23 -3.91 6.25
CA MET A 117 -13.53 -3.15 5.05
C MET A 117 -12.47 -3.40 3.95
N PRO A 118 -12.86 -3.72 2.70
CA PRO A 118 -11.91 -3.92 1.60
C PRO A 118 -10.93 -2.76 1.46
N LEU A 119 -9.67 -3.05 1.07
CA LEU A 119 -8.65 -2.02 0.86
C LEU A 119 -9.08 -0.99 -0.18
N SER A 120 -9.84 -1.40 -1.20
CA SER A 120 -10.40 -0.50 -2.22
C SER A 120 -11.31 0.57 -1.61
N ASN A 121 -12.09 0.25 -0.58
CA ASN A 121 -12.93 1.20 0.14
C ASN A 121 -12.08 2.16 0.99
N LEU A 122 -10.98 1.69 1.60
CA LEU A 122 -10.04 2.56 2.30
C LEU A 122 -9.37 3.56 1.35
N VAL A 123 -8.95 3.10 0.17
CA VAL A 123 -8.42 3.97 -0.88
C VAL A 123 -9.46 5.00 -1.32
N LEU A 124 -10.70 4.56 -1.55
CA LEU A 124 -11.78 5.46 -1.94
C LEU A 124 -12.06 6.52 -0.87
N HIS A 125 -12.11 6.13 0.40
CA HIS A 125 -12.28 7.05 1.52
C HIS A 125 -11.15 8.08 1.61
N ASP A 126 -9.89 7.65 1.42
CA ASP A 126 -8.75 8.57 1.33
C ASP A 126 -8.95 9.58 0.18
N ILE A 127 -9.36 9.13 -1.01
CA ILE A 127 -9.63 10.01 -2.17
C ILE A 127 -10.73 11.02 -1.87
N GLU A 128 -11.85 10.58 -1.31
CA GLU A 128 -12.98 11.45 -0.96
C GLU A 128 -12.57 12.51 0.08
N THR A 129 -11.73 12.11 1.04
CA THR A 129 -11.13 13.03 2.01
C THR A 129 -10.26 14.08 1.32
N TYR A 130 -9.40 13.68 0.38
CA TYR A 130 -8.55 14.62 -0.36
C TYR A 130 -9.34 15.53 -1.30
N GLU A 131 -10.41 15.06 -1.93
CA GLU A 131 -11.32 15.89 -2.72
C GLU A 131 -11.99 16.97 -1.86
N LEU A 132 -12.37 16.63 -0.62
CA LEU A 132 -12.92 17.59 0.32
C LEU A 132 -11.85 18.63 0.73
N LEU A 133 -10.67 18.16 1.14
CA LEU A 133 -9.56 19.04 1.56
C LEU A 133 -9.10 19.97 0.43
N ARG A 134 -9.18 19.52 -0.83
CA ARG A 134 -8.86 20.36 -1.99
C ARG A 134 -9.78 21.57 -2.13
N ARG A 135 -11.04 21.48 -1.69
CA ARG A 135 -11.99 22.61 -1.72
C ARG A 135 -11.64 23.67 -0.67
N TYR A 136 -10.96 23.26 0.40
CA TYR A 136 -10.59 24.12 1.54
C TYR A 136 -9.10 23.93 1.88
N PRO A 137 -8.18 24.39 1.02
CA PRO A 137 -6.76 24.15 1.22
C PRO A 137 -6.27 24.84 2.51
N HIS A 138 -5.52 24.09 3.32
CA HIS A 138 -4.94 24.58 4.57
C HIS A 138 -3.40 24.57 4.48
N PRO A 139 -2.69 25.62 4.94
CA PRO A 139 -1.24 25.72 4.80
C PRO A 139 -0.44 24.57 5.46
N ASN A 140 -1.00 23.94 6.49
CA ASN A 140 -0.36 22.83 7.21
C ASN A 140 -0.76 21.44 6.71
N ILE A 141 -1.55 21.34 5.64
CA ILE A 141 -1.97 20.08 5.04
C ILE A 141 -1.38 19.98 3.64
N VAL A 142 -0.84 18.82 3.29
CA VAL A 142 -0.24 18.60 1.97
C VAL A 142 -1.28 18.80 0.87
N GLY A 143 -0.91 19.54 -0.17
CA GLY A 143 -1.79 19.78 -1.30
C GLY A 143 -2.05 18.52 -2.10
N TYR A 144 -3.32 18.21 -2.36
CA TYR A 144 -3.72 17.12 -3.23
C TYR A 144 -3.56 17.50 -4.71
N GLN A 145 -2.92 16.64 -5.50
CA GLN A 145 -2.69 16.83 -6.94
C GLN A 145 -3.56 15.92 -7.81
N GLY A 146 -4.36 15.04 -7.20
CA GLY A 146 -5.23 14.10 -7.91
C GLY A 146 -4.88 12.64 -7.63
N CYS A 147 -5.73 11.73 -8.11
CA CYS A 147 -5.51 10.30 -8.08
C CYS A 147 -4.72 9.84 -9.29
N VAL A 148 -3.78 8.91 -9.10
CA VAL A 148 -3.09 8.24 -10.19
C VAL A 148 -4.01 7.16 -10.71
N VAL A 149 -4.28 7.18 -12.02
CA VAL A 149 -5.23 6.29 -12.67
C VAL A 149 -4.53 5.48 -13.75
N SER A 150 -4.68 4.16 -13.67
CA SER A 150 -4.24 3.24 -14.70
C SER A 150 -5.25 2.12 -14.89
N ASP A 151 -5.45 1.72 -16.14
CA ASP A 151 -6.42 0.70 -16.55
C ASP A 151 -7.82 0.92 -15.94
N GLY A 152 -8.23 2.19 -15.85
CA GLY A 152 -9.52 2.60 -15.29
C GLY A 152 -9.64 2.52 -13.77
N ARG A 153 -8.54 2.22 -13.05
CA ARG A 153 -8.51 2.10 -11.58
C ARG A 153 -7.63 3.14 -10.93
N ILE A 154 -7.98 3.51 -9.71
CA ILE A 154 -7.18 4.40 -8.86
C ILE A 154 -6.12 3.56 -8.16
N THR A 155 -4.86 3.72 -8.56
CA THR A 155 -3.74 2.94 -8.01
C THR A 155 -3.09 3.63 -6.83
N ASP A 156 -2.99 4.97 -6.88
CA ASP A 156 -2.21 5.76 -5.94
C ASP A 156 -2.75 7.19 -5.79
N ILE A 157 -2.24 7.92 -4.78
CA ILE A 157 -2.61 9.32 -4.50
C ILE A 157 -1.42 10.23 -4.78
N CYS A 158 -1.60 11.26 -5.61
CA CYS A 158 -0.57 12.25 -5.89
C CYS A 158 -0.73 13.48 -4.99
N GLN A 159 0.35 13.88 -4.33
CA GLN A 159 0.40 14.98 -3.39
C GLN A 159 1.56 15.90 -3.72
N LEU A 160 1.49 17.18 -3.36
CA LEU A 160 2.65 18.06 -3.45
C LEU A 160 3.74 17.59 -2.49
N SER A 161 4.99 17.62 -2.93
CA SER A 161 6.13 17.49 -2.02
C SER A 161 6.25 18.78 -1.21
N CYS A 162 6.23 18.70 0.11
CA CYS A 162 6.63 19.83 0.94
C CYS A 162 8.12 20.12 0.66
N LYS A 163 8.44 21.30 0.14
CA LYS A 163 9.84 21.75 0.16
C LYS A 163 10.23 21.89 1.62
N VAL A 164 11.26 21.16 2.05
CA VAL A 164 11.96 21.52 3.28
C VAL A 164 12.56 22.90 3.01
N GLN A 165 11.95 23.95 3.56
CA GLN A 165 12.62 25.24 3.65
C GLN A 165 13.80 25.03 4.60
N ASN A 166 14.98 24.75 4.02
CA ASN A 166 16.24 25.03 4.70
C ASN A 166 16.29 26.56 4.84
N ASP A 167 15.76 27.06 5.94
CA ASP A 167 15.91 28.46 6.34
C ASP A 167 17.28 28.59 7.02
N PRO A 168 18.27 29.24 6.39
CA PRO A 168 19.52 29.55 7.05
C PRO A 168 19.25 30.70 8.03
N ARG A 169 19.01 30.35 9.29
CA ARG A 169 19.13 31.30 10.41
C ARG A 169 20.59 31.57 10.73
#